data_AF-A0A520K7F0-F1
#
_entry.id   AF-A0A520K7F0-F1
#
_cell.length_a   1.000
_cell.length_b   1.000
_cell.length_c   1.000
_cell.angle_alpha   90.00
_cell.angle_beta   90.00
_cell.angle_gamma   90.00
#
_symmetry.space_group_name_H-M   'P 1'
#
loop_
_entity.id
_entity.type
_entity.pdbx_description
1 polymer ?
#
loop_
_entity_poly.entity_id
_entity_poly.type
_entity_poly.pdbx_seq_one_letter_code
_entity_poly.pdbx_strand_id
1 'polypeptide(L)'
;MTYISLSFEVHQPHRLNREFPYQGGEYIDYELNHSTFNKISEKCYHPATETILDKLDEHKNEFKVSFSISGVFLEQCEMWDPDLLELFKNLAETKNVEFLCQTYYHSLSSLYEAKDDFVEQVKMHSGTMRDLIGYTPTFFENSEFLYNNEIAELAKSLGFKGIFTEGIPRILGWRSPNYVYRHGDMPVLLRNYQLTDDIGFRFSSRWWGEYPLTADKYAAWLSNTRGDCINIFMDYETLGEHHWADTGILEFLRYLPDEILKYDHLSFLTPSEIVDVCDPVGEIDVGVFDTISWADLERDTSCWLGNEMQIACYEKLKRMEKKVKKTKNPELIAMWGRLGISDHLYYLFTSGGSPGEVHSYFSPYNSPIDAFVIYYSILSDFERRIDLSQ
;
A
#
# COMPACT_ATOMS: atom_id res chain seq x y z
N MET A 1 5.56 26.23 11.34
CA MET A 1 4.52 25.19 11.34
C MET A 1 5.12 23.99 10.63
N THR A 2 4.90 22.79 11.16
CA THR A 2 5.31 21.53 10.54
C THR A 2 4.05 20.67 10.41
N TYR A 3 3.76 20.22 9.20
CA TYR A 3 2.52 19.50 8.89
C TYR A 3 2.72 17.99 9.00
N ILE A 4 1.83 17.30 9.69
CA ILE A 4 1.87 15.85 9.85
C ILE A 4 0.88 15.23 8.87
N SER A 5 1.36 14.34 8.01
CA SER A 5 0.50 13.46 7.22
C SER A 5 0.53 12.08 7.83
N LEU A 6 -0.59 11.63 8.39
CA LEU A 6 -0.78 10.26 8.83
C LEU A 6 -1.56 9.51 7.76
N SER A 7 -0.93 8.51 7.16
CA SER A 7 -1.47 7.75 6.03
C SER A 7 -1.34 6.25 6.27
N PHE A 8 -2.25 5.48 5.68
CA PHE A 8 -2.28 4.03 5.80
C PHE A 8 -2.47 3.33 4.46
N GLU A 9 -1.74 2.24 4.22
CA GLU A 9 -2.04 1.29 3.15
C GLU A 9 -3.01 0.23 3.65
N VAL A 10 -4.10 -0.01 2.90
CA VAL A 10 -5.09 -1.04 3.23
C VAL A 10 -5.18 -2.02 2.06
N HIS A 11 -4.60 -3.20 2.25
CA HIS A 11 -4.50 -4.21 1.20
C HIS A 11 -4.65 -5.63 1.75
N GLN A 12 -5.45 -6.44 1.03
CA GLN A 12 -5.46 -7.90 1.21
C GLN A 12 -5.45 -8.58 -0.15
N PRO A 13 -4.54 -9.51 -0.42
CA PRO A 13 -4.48 -10.22 -1.68
C PRO A 13 -5.49 -11.36 -1.74
N HIS A 14 -5.94 -11.71 -2.96
CA HIS A 14 -6.61 -12.97 -3.22
C HIS A 14 -5.58 -14.11 -3.34
N ARG A 15 -5.34 -14.81 -2.23
CA ARG A 15 -4.42 -15.95 -2.14
C ARG A 15 -4.83 -17.08 -3.09
N LEU A 16 -3.83 -17.73 -3.68
CA LEU A 16 -4.01 -18.78 -4.68
C LEU A 16 -4.36 -20.13 -4.03
N ASN A 17 -5.12 -20.93 -4.75
CA ASN A 17 -5.48 -22.29 -4.36
C ASN A 17 -4.24 -23.19 -4.34
N ARG A 18 -3.82 -23.55 -3.13
CA ARG A 18 -2.61 -24.36 -2.89
C ARG A 18 -2.72 -25.79 -3.42
N GLU A 19 -3.95 -26.29 -3.57
CA GLU A 19 -4.22 -27.64 -4.07
C GLU A 19 -4.28 -27.71 -5.61
N PHE A 20 -4.28 -26.55 -6.30
CA PHE A 20 -4.45 -26.49 -7.75
C PHE A 20 -3.46 -27.37 -8.54
N PRO A 21 -2.14 -27.42 -8.24
CA PRO A 21 -1.21 -28.27 -8.99
C PRO A 21 -1.53 -29.77 -8.91
N TYR A 22 -2.24 -30.20 -7.87
CA TYR A 22 -2.56 -31.61 -7.62
C TYR A 22 -3.97 -31.99 -8.07
N GLN A 23 -4.92 -31.06 -7.95
CA GLN A 23 -6.35 -31.35 -8.11
C GLN A 23 -7.00 -30.56 -9.28
N GLY A 24 -6.34 -29.52 -9.79
CA GLY A 24 -6.95 -28.52 -10.69
C GLY A 24 -8.04 -27.70 -9.99
N GLY A 25 -8.97 -27.16 -10.75
CA GLY A 25 -10.13 -26.41 -10.24
C GLY A 25 -9.95 -24.89 -10.26
N GLU A 26 -10.51 -24.21 -9.26
CA GLU A 26 -10.44 -22.75 -9.14
C GLU A 26 -9.01 -22.29 -8.76
N TYR A 27 -8.60 -21.13 -9.27
CA TYR A 27 -7.25 -20.59 -9.03
C TYR A 27 -7.12 -19.86 -7.69
N ILE A 28 -8.23 -19.32 -7.15
CA ILE A 28 -8.25 -18.55 -5.90
C ILE A 28 -8.77 -19.45 -4.78
N ASP A 29 -8.11 -19.40 -3.62
CA ASP A 29 -8.53 -20.13 -2.42
C ASP A 29 -9.61 -19.35 -1.68
N TYR A 30 -10.89 -19.61 -1.98
CA TYR A 30 -11.99 -18.86 -1.37
C TYR A 30 -12.03 -19.00 0.17
N GLU A 31 -11.83 -20.22 0.69
CA GLU A 31 -11.92 -20.49 2.13
C GLU A 31 -10.79 -19.83 2.91
N LEU A 32 -9.55 -19.92 2.41
CA LEU A 32 -8.40 -19.27 3.02
C LEU A 32 -8.55 -17.75 3.05
N ASN A 33 -8.98 -17.15 1.94
CA ASN A 33 -9.13 -15.70 1.88
C ASN A 33 -10.29 -15.22 2.76
N HIS A 34 -11.45 -15.87 2.72
CA HIS A 34 -12.59 -15.51 3.57
C HIS A 34 -12.25 -15.61 5.06
N SER A 35 -11.62 -16.72 5.49
CA SER A 35 -11.27 -16.91 6.91
C SER A 35 -10.18 -15.94 7.38
N THR A 36 -9.20 -15.62 6.52
CA THR A 36 -8.13 -14.67 6.84
C THR A 36 -8.66 -13.25 6.89
N PHE A 37 -9.47 -12.84 5.90
CA PHE A 37 -10.08 -11.51 5.87
C PHE A 37 -10.94 -11.26 7.10
N ASN A 38 -11.84 -12.18 7.47
CA ASN A 38 -12.69 -12.00 8.66
C ASN A 38 -11.87 -11.89 9.95
N LYS A 39 -10.81 -12.72 10.10
CA LYS A 39 -9.91 -12.64 11.26
C LYS A 39 -9.25 -11.27 11.36
N ILE A 40 -8.73 -10.73 10.26
CA ILE A 40 -8.04 -9.44 10.26
C ILE A 40 -9.05 -8.30 10.43
N SER A 41 -10.23 -8.40 9.81
CA SER A 41 -11.32 -7.43 9.94
C SER A 41 -11.73 -7.22 11.39
N GLU A 42 -11.96 -8.32 12.14
CA GLU A 42 -12.36 -8.26 13.55
C GLU A 42 -11.29 -7.67 14.47
N LYS A 43 -10.01 -7.83 14.12
CA LYS A 43 -8.88 -7.48 15.01
C LYS A 43 -8.21 -6.16 14.69
N CYS A 44 -8.24 -5.77 13.43
CA CYS A 44 -7.54 -4.61 12.89
C CYS A 44 -8.53 -3.61 12.30
N TYR A 45 -9.22 -3.97 11.21
CA TYR A 45 -9.92 -2.97 10.41
C TYR A 45 -11.07 -2.31 11.16
N HIS A 46 -11.96 -3.06 11.82
CA HIS A 46 -13.04 -2.47 12.61
C HIS A 46 -12.49 -1.66 13.79
N PRO A 47 -11.68 -2.22 14.73
CA PRO A 47 -11.24 -1.48 15.91
C PRO A 47 -10.41 -0.22 15.59
N ALA A 48 -9.52 -0.30 14.59
CA ALA A 48 -8.70 0.84 14.19
C ALA A 48 -9.56 1.92 13.52
N THR A 49 -10.48 1.53 12.64
CA THR A 49 -11.31 2.49 11.88
C THR A 49 -12.30 3.20 12.80
N GLU A 50 -12.93 2.48 13.73
CA GLU A 50 -13.79 3.07 14.76
C GLU A 50 -13.01 4.06 15.64
N THR A 51 -11.79 3.69 16.06
CA THR A 51 -10.92 4.58 16.85
C THR A 51 -10.55 5.85 16.09
N ILE A 52 -10.26 5.76 14.79
CA ILE A 52 -9.97 6.91 13.95
C ILE A 52 -11.22 7.78 13.78
N LEU A 53 -12.38 7.17 13.54
CA LEU A 53 -13.64 7.90 13.38
C LEU A 53 -14.01 8.67 14.65
N ASP A 54 -13.91 8.04 15.82
CA ASP A 54 -14.08 8.69 17.12
C ASP A 54 -13.20 9.95 17.23
N LYS A 55 -11.91 9.83 16.85
CA LYS A 55 -10.94 10.92 16.97
C LYS A 55 -11.16 12.03 15.94
N LEU A 56 -11.63 11.71 14.74
CA LEU A 56 -12.03 12.71 13.75
C LEU A 56 -13.24 13.50 14.23
N ASP A 57 -14.15 12.87 14.99
CA ASP A 57 -15.30 13.52 15.60
C ASP A 57 -14.92 14.39 16.81
N GLU A 58 -13.95 13.98 17.61
CA GLU A 58 -13.42 14.77 18.74
C GLU A 58 -12.63 16.00 18.26
N HIS A 59 -11.82 15.87 17.21
CA HIS A 59 -10.90 16.89 16.70
C HIS A 59 -11.31 17.42 15.32
N LYS A 60 -12.55 17.90 15.20
CA LYS A 60 -13.12 18.31 13.91
C LYS A 60 -12.27 19.39 13.23
N ASN A 61 -11.82 19.10 12.00
CA ASN A 61 -10.97 19.94 11.17
C ASN A 61 -9.50 20.10 11.66
N GLU A 62 -9.14 19.52 12.81
CA GLU A 62 -7.78 19.59 13.38
C GLU A 62 -7.03 18.26 13.20
N PHE A 63 -7.73 17.13 13.31
CA PHE A 63 -7.19 15.82 12.96
C PHE A 63 -7.61 15.43 11.55
N LYS A 64 -6.63 14.99 10.76
CA LYS A 64 -6.81 14.51 9.39
C LYS A 64 -5.95 13.29 9.14
N VAL A 65 -6.44 12.40 8.29
CA VAL A 65 -5.81 11.12 7.99
C VAL A 65 -6.01 10.77 6.53
N SER A 66 -5.20 9.86 5.99
CA SER A 66 -5.35 9.39 4.61
C SER A 66 -5.26 7.88 4.48
N PHE A 67 -5.93 7.33 3.47
CA PHE A 67 -5.95 5.89 3.21
C PHE A 67 -5.68 5.61 1.73
N SER A 68 -4.74 4.71 1.45
CA SER A 68 -4.61 4.06 0.14
C SER A 68 -5.24 2.68 0.24
N ILE A 69 -6.46 2.53 -0.27
CA ILE A 69 -7.23 1.27 -0.19
C ILE A 69 -7.20 0.61 -1.55
N SER A 70 -6.66 -0.60 -1.65
CA SER A 70 -6.61 -1.32 -2.93
C SER A 70 -8.01 -1.71 -3.44
N GLY A 71 -8.18 -1.80 -4.76
CA GLY A 71 -9.46 -2.19 -5.37
C GLY A 71 -9.89 -3.59 -4.95
N VAL A 72 -8.94 -4.53 -4.90
CA VAL A 72 -9.17 -5.91 -4.42
C VAL A 72 -9.56 -6.00 -2.96
N PHE A 73 -9.13 -5.05 -2.11
CA PHE A 73 -9.59 -4.99 -0.73
C PHE A 73 -11.07 -4.59 -0.68
N LEU A 74 -11.48 -3.58 -1.46
CA LEU A 74 -12.87 -3.16 -1.55
C LEU A 74 -13.78 -4.28 -2.08
N GLU A 75 -13.33 -5.05 -3.09
CA GLU A 75 -14.05 -6.25 -3.55
C GLU A 75 -14.31 -7.22 -2.39
N GLN A 76 -13.31 -7.46 -1.55
CA GLN A 76 -13.43 -8.37 -0.41
C GLN A 76 -14.34 -7.82 0.69
N CYS A 77 -14.34 -6.51 0.95
CA CYS A 77 -15.34 -5.89 1.82
C CYS A 77 -16.75 -6.11 1.30
N GLU A 78 -17.03 -5.85 0.01
CA GLU A 78 -18.36 -6.10 -0.56
C GLU A 78 -18.80 -7.56 -0.44
N MET A 79 -17.84 -8.49 -0.61
CA MET A 79 -18.12 -9.92 -0.54
C MET A 79 -18.37 -10.43 0.88
N TRP A 80 -17.60 -9.95 1.86
CA TRP A 80 -17.47 -10.61 3.16
C TRP A 80 -17.76 -9.71 4.37
N ASP A 81 -17.58 -8.40 4.27
CA ASP A 81 -17.82 -7.46 5.36
C ASP A 81 -18.35 -6.10 4.86
N PRO A 82 -19.64 -6.02 4.47
CA PRO A 82 -20.27 -4.78 4.02
C PRO A 82 -20.32 -3.69 5.10
N ASP A 83 -20.28 -4.07 6.38
CA ASP A 83 -20.29 -3.12 7.50
C ASP A 83 -18.95 -2.37 7.57
N LEU A 84 -17.82 -3.06 7.32
CA LEU A 84 -16.53 -2.40 7.19
C LEU A 84 -16.49 -1.42 6.01
N LEU A 85 -17.10 -1.77 4.87
CA LEU A 85 -17.22 -0.85 3.74
C LEU A 85 -17.99 0.41 4.11
N GLU A 86 -19.05 0.27 4.92
CA GLU A 86 -19.82 1.40 5.43
C GLU A 86 -19.00 2.28 6.37
N LEU A 87 -18.11 1.71 7.20
CA LEU A 87 -17.17 2.51 8.00
C LEU A 87 -16.25 3.38 7.13
N PHE A 88 -15.72 2.85 6.02
CA PHE A 88 -14.91 3.65 5.10
C PHE A 88 -15.71 4.77 4.40
N LYS A 89 -16.99 4.55 4.10
CA LYS A 89 -17.88 5.63 3.63
C LYS A 89 -18.09 6.69 4.71
N ASN A 90 -18.34 6.29 5.95
CA ASN A 90 -18.49 7.21 7.08
C ASN A 90 -17.23 8.09 7.25
N LEU A 91 -16.03 7.50 7.10
CA LEU A 91 -14.77 8.25 7.07
C LEU A 91 -14.77 9.32 5.96
N ALA A 92 -15.22 8.98 4.74
CA ALA A 92 -15.32 9.94 3.64
C ALA A 92 -16.27 11.11 3.93
N GLU A 93 -17.39 10.84 4.61
CA GLU A 93 -18.39 11.87 4.96
C GLU A 93 -17.84 12.91 5.95
N THR A 94 -16.83 12.57 6.75
CA THR A 94 -16.20 13.51 7.71
C THR A 94 -15.54 14.71 7.03
N LYS A 95 -15.11 14.56 5.76
CA LYS A 95 -14.29 15.52 4.99
C LYS A 95 -12.91 15.84 5.60
N ASN A 96 -12.50 15.08 6.62
CA ASN A 96 -11.17 15.15 7.24
C ASN A 96 -10.28 13.97 6.80
N VAL A 97 -10.78 13.15 5.86
CA VAL A 97 -10.10 11.98 5.32
C VAL A 97 -9.86 12.17 3.83
N GLU A 98 -8.63 11.89 3.39
CA GLU A 98 -8.28 11.81 1.96
C GLU A 98 -8.06 10.34 1.57
N PHE A 99 -8.70 9.90 0.50
CA PHE A 99 -8.43 8.59 -0.09
C PHE A 99 -7.52 8.74 -1.31
N LEU A 100 -6.45 7.96 -1.33
CA LEU A 100 -5.42 7.98 -2.37
C LEU A 100 -5.77 7.00 -3.49
N CYS A 101 -5.22 7.25 -4.68
CA CYS A 101 -5.35 6.34 -5.81
C CYS A 101 -4.10 5.49 -5.97
N GLN A 102 -4.31 4.24 -6.35
CA GLN A 102 -3.30 3.25 -6.65
C GLN A 102 -3.77 2.36 -7.82
N THR A 103 -3.05 1.29 -8.15
CA THR A 103 -3.56 0.32 -9.12
C THR A 103 -4.70 -0.51 -8.51
N TYR A 104 -5.70 -0.89 -9.31
CA TYR A 104 -6.85 -1.66 -8.81
C TYR A 104 -6.45 -2.98 -8.14
N TYR A 105 -5.53 -3.71 -8.78
CA TYR A 105 -5.09 -5.04 -8.35
C TYR A 105 -3.86 -5.00 -7.44
N HIS A 106 -3.43 -3.85 -6.94
CA HIS A 106 -2.16 -3.74 -6.21
C HIS A 106 -0.99 -4.37 -7.01
N SER A 107 -0.94 -4.09 -8.31
CA SER A 107 -0.08 -4.76 -9.27
C SER A 107 1.18 -3.98 -9.59
N LEU A 108 2.18 -4.69 -10.11
CA LEU A 108 3.43 -4.11 -10.61
C LEU A 108 3.29 -3.61 -12.07
N SER A 109 2.07 -3.35 -12.55
CA SER A 109 1.81 -2.93 -13.94
C SER A 109 2.51 -1.63 -14.32
N SER A 110 2.81 -0.77 -13.34
CA SER A 110 3.61 0.44 -13.52
C SER A 110 5.02 0.17 -14.05
N LEU A 111 5.55 -1.04 -13.88
CA LEU A 111 6.88 -1.46 -14.35
C LEU A 111 6.86 -2.05 -15.78
N TYR A 112 5.69 -2.30 -16.38
CA TYR A 112 5.60 -2.81 -17.74
C TYR A 112 6.09 -1.80 -18.77
N GLU A 113 6.62 -2.28 -19.91
CA GLU A 113 7.06 -1.40 -21.00
C GLU A 113 5.87 -0.67 -21.65
N ALA A 114 4.73 -1.36 -21.77
CA ALA A 114 3.47 -0.74 -22.19
C ALA A 114 2.69 -0.29 -20.95
N LYS A 115 2.24 0.97 -20.96
CA LYS A 115 1.56 1.59 -19.82
C LYS A 115 0.04 1.56 -19.91
N ASP A 116 -0.50 0.95 -20.96
CA ASP A 116 -1.96 0.88 -21.19
C ASP A 116 -2.66 0.19 -20.02
N ASP A 117 -2.12 -0.94 -19.56
CA ASP A 117 -2.68 -1.67 -18.42
C ASP A 117 -2.62 -0.89 -17.10
N PHE A 118 -1.47 -0.30 -16.82
CA PHE A 118 -1.30 0.55 -15.64
C PHE A 118 -2.35 1.68 -15.61
N VAL A 119 -2.52 2.39 -16.72
CA VAL A 119 -3.52 3.45 -16.86
C VAL A 119 -4.96 2.92 -16.71
N GLU A 120 -5.25 1.74 -17.26
CA GLU A 120 -6.55 1.08 -17.12
C GLU A 120 -6.85 0.72 -15.66
N GLN A 121 -5.89 0.12 -14.95
CA GLN A 121 -6.03 -0.24 -13.54
C GLN A 121 -6.20 0.99 -12.64
N VAL A 122 -5.46 2.08 -12.88
CA VAL A 122 -5.61 3.33 -12.12
C VAL A 122 -6.99 3.95 -12.33
N LYS A 123 -7.50 3.95 -13.57
CA LYS A 123 -8.86 4.42 -13.86
C LYS A 123 -9.93 3.54 -13.26
N MET A 124 -9.73 2.22 -13.28
CA MET A 124 -10.61 1.25 -12.66
C MET A 124 -10.68 1.49 -11.14
N HIS A 125 -9.53 1.66 -10.49
CA HIS A 125 -9.44 2.01 -9.07
C HIS A 125 -10.19 3.30 -8.72
N SER A 126 -9.88 4.40 -9.43
CA SER A 126 -10.56 5.67 -9.22
C SER A 126 -12.08 5.57 -9.42
N GLY A 127 -12.53 4.77 -10.41
CA GLY A 127 -13.94 4.47 -10.64
C GLY A 127 -14.59 3.74 -9.47
N THR A 128 -13.97 2.66 -8.99
CA THR A 128 -14.46 1.87 -7.87
C THR A 128 -14.48 2.68 -6.56
N MET A 129 -13.47 3.49 -6.29
CA MET A 129 -13.47 4.41 -5.14
C MET A 129 -14.68 5.36 -5.18
N ARG A 130 -14.99 5.93 -6.34
CA ARG A 130 -16.16 6.79 -6.49
C ARG A 130 -17.45 6.01 -6.29
N ASP A 131 -17.55 4.82 -6.87
CA ASP A 131 -18.79 4.06 -6.92
C ASP A 131 -19.10 3.39 -5.55
N LEU A 132 -18.08 2.96 -4.80
CA LEU A 132 -18.24 2.29 -3.50
C LEU A 132 -18.08 3.21 -2.30
N ILE A 133 -17.11 4.13 -2.32
CA ILE A 133 -16.81 5.03 -1.18
C ILE A 133 -17.47 6.40 -1.36
N GLY A 134 -17.85 6.77 -2.59
CA GLY A 134 -18.35 8.13 -2.88
C GLY A 134 -17.23 9.17 -2.97
N TYR A 135 -15.96 8.74 -3.09
CA TYR A 135 -14.79 9.61 -3.12
C TYR A 135 -14.04 9.48 -4.45
N THR A 136 -13.61 10.59 -5.04
CA THR A 136 -12.73 10.59 -6.24
C THR A 136 -11.32 10.98 -5.80
N PRO A 137 -10.38 10.03 -5.75
CA PRO A 137 -8.99 10.31 -5.37
C PRO A 137 -8.32 11.39 -6.24
N THR A 138 -7.55 12.29 -5.62
CA THR A 138 -6.80 13.34 -6.32
C THR A 138 -5.29 13.28 -6.10
N PHE A 139 -4.83 12.39 -5.22
CA PHE A 139 -3.43 12.19 -4.91
C PHE A 139 -3.06 10.72 -5.16
N PHE A 140 -1.83 10.49 -5.64
CA PHE A 140 -1.40 9.17 -6.08
C PHE A 140 -0.39 8.55 -5.11
N GLU A 141 -0.56 7.27 -4.85
CA GLU A 141 0.42 6.40 -4.23
C GLU A 141 0.44 5.14 -5.10
N ASN A 142 1.57 4.88 -5.75
CA ASN A 142 1.66 3.73 -6.63
C ASN A 142 1.99 2.50 -5.80
N SER A 143 1.32 1.39 -6.07
CA SER A 143 1.47 0.12 -5.36
C SER A 143 2.91 -0.17 -4.96
N GLU A 144 3.13 -0.51 -3.69
CA GLU A 144 4.43 -0.77 -3.07
C GLU A 144 5.38 0.44 -3.04
N PHE A 145 4.84 1.65 -3.12
CA PHE A 145 5.59 2.90 -3.24
C PHE A 145 6.50 2.95 -4.47
N LEU A 146 6.20 2.14 -5.51
CA LEU A 146 7.03 2.03 -6.71
C LEU A 146 7.12 3.37 -7.41
N TYR A 147 8.34 3.89 -7.50
CA TYR A 147 8.57 5.20 -8.07
C TYR A 147 9.78 5.23 -8.98
N ASN A 148 9.55 5.86 -10.12
CA ASN A 148 10.56 6.44 -10.99
C ASN A 148 9.91 7.63 -11.69
N ASN A 149 10.72 8.40 -12.43
CA ASN A 149 10.27 9.59 -13.13
C ASN A 149 9.10 9.32 -14.10
N GLU A 150 9.12 8.20 -14.81
CA GLU A 150 8.07 7.85 -15.78
C GLU A 150 6.72 7.62 -15.08
N ILE A 151 6.72 6.98 -13.90
CA ILE A 151 5.51 6.80 -13.08
C ILE A 151 4.97 8.15 -12.61
N ALA A 152 5.85 9.06 -12.17
CA ALA A 152 5.45 10.41 -11.76
C ALA A 152 4.84 11.22 -12.92
N GLU A 153 5.45 11.15 -14.11
CA GLU A 153 4.93 11.79 -15.32
C GLU A 153 3.56 11.22 -15.73
N LEU A 154 3.39 9.91 -15.68
CA LEU A 154 2.10 9.26 -15.96
C LEU A 154 1.03 9.67 -14.96
N ALA A 155 1.35 9.64 -13.66
CA ALA A 155 0.43 10.12 -12.62
C ALA A 155 0.02 11.58 -12.88
N LYS A 156 0.96 12.43 -13.31
CA LYS A 156 0.66 13.83 -13.65
C LYS A 156 -0.30 13.92 -14.84
N SER A 157 -0.04 13.12 -15.88
CA SER A 157 -0.88 13.08 -17.08
C SER A 157 -2.31 12.61 -16.81
N LEU A 158 -2.49 11.80 -15.76
CA LEU A 158 -3.79 11.33 -15.27
C LEU A 158 -4.52 12.35 -14.39
N GLY A 159 -3.87 13.48 -14.08
CA GLY A 159 -4.47 14.61 -13.36
C GLY A 159 -4.27 14.59 -11.85
N PHE A 160 -3.41 13.72 -11.31
CA PHE A 160 -3.11 13.72 -9.88
C PHE A 160 -2.33 14.97 -9.47
N LYS A 161 -2.64 15.48 -8.27
CA LYS A 161 -2.04 16.67 -7.67
C LYS A 161 -0.61 16.45 -7.21
N GLY A 162 -0.30 15.24 -6.74
CA GLY A 162 0.99 14.85 -6.20
C GLY A 162 1.11 13.33 -6.14
N ILE A 163 2.32 12.86 -5.85
CA ILE A 163 2.64 11.44 -5.70
C ILE A 163 3.44 11.18 -4.41
N PHE A 164 3.16 10.07 -3.74
CA PHE A 164 4.00 9.55 -2.66
C PHE A 164 5.11 8.64 -3.17
N THR A 165 6.27 8.68 -2.50
CA THR A 165 7.28 7.62 -2.59
C THR A 165 8.16 7.58 -1.32
N GLU A 166 9.19 6.74 -1.31
CA GLU A 166 10.01 6.44 -0.15
C GLU A 166 11.17 7.45 0.03
N GLY A 167 11.35 7.90 1.26
CA GLY A 167 12.39 8.86 1.64
C GLY A 167 13.76 8.23 1.91
N ILE A 168 14.40 7.65 0.89
CA ILE A 168 15.67 6.92 1.07
C ILE A 168 16.94 7.79 0.90
N PRO A 169 18.05 7.45 1.59
CA PRO A 169 19.33 8.15 1.44
C PRO A 169 19.87 8.17 0.00
N ARG A 170 19.63 7.11 -0.80
CA ARG A 170 20.13 7.01 -2.18
C ARG A 170 19.62 8.15 -3.08
N ILE A 171 18.37 8.57 -2.91
CA ILE A 171 17.78 9.67 -3.70
C ILE A 171 17.90 11.02 -3.00
N LEU A 172 17.95 11.05 -1.66
CA LEU A 172 17.99 12.28 -0.89
C LEU A 172 19.40 12.83 -0.66
N GLY A 173 20.42 11.97 -0.59
CA GLY A 173 21.75 12.36 -0.18
C GLY A 173 21.76 12.97 1.22
N TRP A 174 22.10 14.25 1.34
CA TRP A 174 22.09 15.00 2.61
C TRP A 174 20.74 15.66 2.92
N ARG A 175 19.78 15.59 1.99
CA ARG A 175 18.46 16.21 2.12
C ARG A 175 17.55 15.37 3.03
N SER A 176 16.44 15.96 3.47
CA SER A 176 15.50 15.33 4.40
C SER A 176 14.20 14.92 3.70
N PRO A 177 13.55 13.79 4.04
CA PRO A 177 12.23 13.45 3.51
C PRO A 177 11.12 14.38 4.01
N ASN A 178 11.42 15.27 4.97
CA ASN A 178 10.45 16.12 5.64
C ASN A 178 10.12 17.43 4.89
N TYR A 179 10.24 17.43 3.57
CA TYR A 179 9.94 18.55 2.69
C TYR A 179 9.28 18.03 1.42
N VAL A 180 8.53 18.90 0.75
CA VAL A 180 7.98 18.61 -0.58
C VAL A 180 9.11 18.69 -1.61
N TYR A 181 9.17 17.72 -2.51
CA TYR A 181 10.03 17.74 -3.68
C TYR A 181 9.18 17.78 -4.95
N ARG A 182 9.82 17.77 -6.11
CA ARG A 182 9.12 17.63 -7.39
C ARG A 182 9.92 16.82 -8.40
N HIS A 183 9.20 16.24 -9.36
CA HIS A 183 9.75 15.80 -10.63
C HIS A 183 8.98 16.49 -11.76
N GLY A 184 9.65 17.33 -12.55
CA GLY A 184 8.95 18.24 -13.47
C GLY A 184 7.93 19.11 -12.73
N ASP A 185 6.66 18.99 -13.14
CA ASP A 185 5.50 19.67 -12.52
C ASP A 185 4.74 18.80 -11.51
N MET A 186 5.26 17.61 -11.17
CA MET A 186 4.64 16.72 -10.20
C MET A 186 5.27 16.92 -8.81
N PRO A 187 4.53 17.44 -7.81
CA PRO A 187 4.93 17.38 -6.41
C PRO A 187 5.12 15.94 -5.93
N VAL A 188 6.17 15.72 -5.15
CA VAL A 188 6.56 14.42 -4.61
C VAL A 188 6.66 14.55 -3.10
N LEU A 189 5.85 13.79 -2.37
CA LEU A 189 5.96 13.62 -0.92
C LEU A 189 6.76 12.35 -0.63
N LEU A 190 7.64 12.44 0.37
CA LEU A 190 8.51 11.33 0.76
C LEU A 190 8.11 10.80 2.13
N ARG A 191 7.87 9.50 2.22
CA ARG A 191 7.67 8.79 3.49
C ARG A 191 8.90 8.95 4.36
N ASN A 192 8.70 9.27 5.64
CA ASN A 192 9.76 9.21 6.64
C ASN A 192 9.83 7.78 7.19
N TYR A 193 10.57 6.91 6.50
CA TYR A 193 10.61 5.48 6.85
C TYR A 193 11.08 5.24 8.29
N GLN A 194 12.00 6.05 8.83
CA GLN A 194 12.52 5.82 10.19
C GLN A 194 11.42 5.99 11.24
N LEU A 195 10.74 7.15 11.21
CA LEU A 195 9.64 7.43 12.14
C LEU A 195 8.44 6.53 11.92
N THR A 196 8.25 6.06 10.70
CA THR A 196 7.14 5.15 10.37
C THR A 196 7.44 3.71 10.84
N ASP A 197 8.64 3.20 10.55
CA ASP A 197 9.08 1.84 10.92
C ASP A 197 9.22 1.67 12.44
N ASP A 198 9.44 2.76 13.18
CA ASP A 198 9.39 2.76 14.65
C ASP A 198 8.01 2.33 15.19
N ILE A 199 6.92 2.68 14.49
CA ILE A 199 5.58 2.17 14.77
C ILE A 199 5.40 0.80 14.11
N GLY A 200 5.63 0.72 12.79
CA GLY A 200 5.34 -0.47 11.98
C GLY A 200 6.04 -1.75 12.47
N PHE A 201 7.32 -1.66 12.83
CA PHE A 201 8.14 -2.84 13.17
C PHE A 201 8.60 -2.87 14.64
N ARG A 202 8.84 -1.72 15.27
CA ARG A 202 9.50 -1.67 16.58
C ARG A 202 8.56 -1.47 17.76
N PHE A 203 7.28 -1.18 17.54
CA PHE A 203 6.33 -0.83 18.61
C PHE A 203 6.31 -1.83 19.78
N SER A 204 6.23 -3.14 19.49
CA SER A 204 6.22 -4.21 20.50
C SER A 204 7.61 -4.78 20.84
N SER A 205 8.68 -4.21 20.28
CA SER A 205 10.05 -4.73 20.42
C SER A 205 10.68 -4.33 21.76
N ARG A 206 10.53 -5.17 22.79
CA ARG A 206 11.06 -4.93 24.15
C ARG A 206 12.58 -4.77 24.25
N TRP A 207 13.33 -5.16 23.23
CA TRP A 207 14.78 -5.03 23.15
C TRP A 207 15.22 -3.68 22.56
N TRP A 208 14.31 -2.93 21.95
CA TRP A 208 14.61 -1.62 21.36
C TRP A 208 14.74 -0.56 22.47
N GLY A 209 15.78 0.27 22.40
CA GLY A 209 16.12 1.23 23.45
C GLY A 209 15.05 2.28 23.74
N GLU A 210 14.15 2.53 22.78
CA GLU A 210 13.04 3.46 22.95
C GLU A 210 11.75 2.79 23.43
N TYR A 211 11.73 1.47 23.65
CA TYR A 211 10.57 0.77 24.18
C TYR A 211 10.30 1.14 25.65
N PRO A 212 9.04 1.36 26.07
CA PRO A 212 7.83 1.35 25.24
C PRO A 212 7.67 2.63 24.42
N LEU A 213 7.14 2.51 23.20
CA LEU A 213 6.76 3.68 22.39
C LEU A 213 5.37 4.17 22.80
N THR A 214 5.30 5.36 23.40
CA THR A 214 4.05 5.98 23.84
C THR A 214 3.70 7.18 22.94
N ALA A 215 2.42 7.55 22.90
CA ALA A 215 1.94 8.64 22.05
C ALA A 215 2.61 9.99 22.38
N ASP A 216 2.83 10.30 23.66
CA ASP A 216 3.49 11.52 24.12
C ASP A 216 4.97 11.55 23.74
N LYS A 217 5.67 10.41 23.84
CA LYS A 217 7.05 10.25 23.39
C LYS A 217 7.16 10.46 21.88
N TYR A 218 6.29 9.82 21.11
CA TYR A 218 6.30 9.95 19.65
C TYR A 218 5.96 11.38 19.20
N ALA A 219 4.95 12.01 19.80
CA ALA A 219 4.62 13.41 19.54
C ALA A 219 5.79 14.36 19.86
N ALA A 220 6.53 14.11 20.95
CA ALA A 220 7.74 14.86 21.26
C ALA A 220 8.83 14.68 20.19
N TRP A 221 9.01 13.49 19.63
CA TRP A 221 9.93 13.26 18.51
C TRP A 221 9.52 14.04 17.26
N LEU A 222 8.23 13.99 16.89
CA LEU A 222 7.69 14.76 15.76
C LEU A 222 7.90 16.26 15.96
N SER A 223 7.60 16.78 17.16
CA SER A 223 7.80 18.19 17.51
C SER A 223 9.25 18.67 17.35
N ASN A 224 10.22 17.80 17.63
CA ASN A 224 11.65 18.13 17.52
C ASN A 224 12.23 17.81 16.12
N THR A 225 11.46 17.16 15.26
CA THR A 225 11.88 16.79 13.91
C THR A 225 11.77 18.00 12.99
N ARG A 226 12.86 18.36 12.31
CA ARG A 226 12.90 19.50 11.38
C ARG A 226 12.28 19.15 10.04
N GLY A 227 11.52 20.10 9.49
CA GLY A 227 10.91 20.03 8.17
C GLY A 227 9.61 20.82 8.10
N ASP A 228 9.11 20.99 6.88
CA ASP A 228 7.82 21.61 6.63
C ASP A 228 6.68 20.58 6.72
N CYS A 229 6.96 19.31 6.40
CA CYS A 229 6.02 18.21 6.52
C CYS A 229 6.69 16.94 7.06
N ILE A 230 5.97 16.08 7.77
CA ILE A 230 6.43 14.74 8.17
C ILE A 230 5.38 13.74 7.72
N ASN A 231 5.75 12.86 6.78
CA ASN A 231 4.85 11.89 6.20
C ASN A 231 5.05 10.52 6.86
N ILE A 232 4.07 10.11 7.66
CA ILE A 232 4.02 8.81 8.32
C ILE A 232 3.04 7.93 7.54
N PHE A 233 3.54 6.87 6.93
CA PHE A 233 2.74 6.03 6.02
C PHE A 233 3.02 4.55 6.22
N MET A 234 2.12 3.80 6.85
CA MET A 234 2.35 2.39 7.22
C MET A 234 1.23 1.46 6.73
N ASP A 235 1.50 0.16 6.71
CA ASP A 235 0.45 -0.86 6.59
C ASP A 235 -0.60 -0.68 7.68
N TYR A 236 -1.88 -0.69 7.31
CA TYR A 236 -2.97 -0.53 8.27
C TYR A 236 -3.05 -1.71 9.24
N GLU A 237 -2.66 -2.90 8.77
CA GLU A 237 -2.49 -4.13 9.53
C GLU A 237 -1.49 -4.00 10.69
N THR A 238 -0.67 -2.94 10.72
CA THR A 238 0.11 -2.54 11.89
C THR A 238 -0.77 -2.43 13.15
N LEU A 239 -2.01 -1.96 12.99
CA LEU A 239 -2.95 -1.64 14.06
C LEU A 239 -3.87 -2.83 14.37
N GLY A 240 -3.36 -3.86 15.06
CA GLY A 240 -4.17 -4.97 15.57
C GLY A 240 -3.84 -6.35 15.00
N GLU A 241 -3.12 -6.45 13.87
CA GLU A 241 -2.65 -7.72 13.29
C GLU A 241 -1.13 -7.90 13.44
N HIS A 242 -0.30 -6.94 13.01
CA HIS A 242 1.16 -7.01 13.22
C HIS A 242 1.52 -6.76 14.68
N HIS A 243 0.88 -5.76 15.30
CA HIS A 243 0.89 -5.56 16.75
C HIS A 243 -0.51 -5.83 17.28
N TRP A 244 -0.65 -6.86 18.11
CA TRP A 244 -1.93 -7.22 18.71
C TRP A 244 -2.45 -6.12 19.64
N ALA A 245 -3.76 -6.05 19.86
CA ALA A 245 -4.37 -5.04 20.74
C ALA A 245 -3.78 -5.01 22.16
N ASP A 246 -3.38 -6.16 22.71
CA ASP A 246 -2.78 -6.27 24.05
C ASP A 246 -1.36 -5.65 24.15
N THR A 247 -0.74 -5.30 23.03
CA THR A 247 0.50 -4.51 22.99
C THR A 247 0.27 -3.03 23.32
N GLY A 248 -0.97 -2.56 23.25
CA GLY A 248 -1.34 -1.15 23.47
C GLY A 248 -1.36 -0.31 22.19
N ILE A 249 -1.29 -0.92 20.99
CA ILE A 249 -1.21 -0.17 19.72
C ILE A 249 -2.48 0.63 19.42
N LEU A 250 -3.66 0.13 19.79
CA LEU A 250 -4.93 0.82 19.58
C LEU A 250 -5.07 1.99 20.56
N GLU A 251 -4.58 1.84 21.79
CA GLU A 251 -4.47 2.93 22.76
C GLU A 251 -3.48 3.99 22.29
N PHE A 252 -2.33 3.58 21.73
CA PHE A 252 -1.39 4.50 21.10
C PHE A 252 -2.07 5.33 20.00
N LEU A 253 -2.77 4.67 19.08
CA LEU A 253 -3.52 5.34 18.00
C LEU A 253 -4.56 6.32 18.57
N ARG A 254 -5.28 5.91 19.62
CA ARG A 254 -6.30 6.75 20.26
C ARG A 254 -5.72 8.02 20.86
N TYR A 255 -4.56 7.96 21.52
CA TYR A 255 -3.95 9.15 22.14
C TYR A 255 -3.07 9.95 21.19
N LEU A 256 -2.65 9.40 20.05
CA LEU A 256 -1.70 10.02 19.14
C LEU A 256 -2.13 11.42 18.65
N PRO A 257 -3.38 11.64 18.17
CA PRO A 257 -3.81 12.98 17.76
C PRO A 257 -3.77 13.98 18.92
N ASP A 258 -4.25 13.57 20.10
CA ASP A 258 -4.30 14.41 21.30
C ASP A 258 -2.89 14.89 21.70
N GLU A 259 -1.91 14.00 21.65
CA GLU A 259 -0.52 14.31 22.03
C GLU A 259 0.20 15.18 21.01
N ILE A 260 -0.07 15.00 19.71
CA ILE A 260 0.50 15.83 18.64
C ILE A 260 -0.06 17.25 18.70
N LEU A 261 -1.38 17.39 18.89
CA LEU A 261 -2.07 18.70 18.90
C LEU A 261 -1.73 19.56 20.13
N LYS A 262 -1.01 19.03 21.13
CA LYS A 262 -0.45 19.83 22.23
C LYS A 262 0.67 20.78 21.81
N TYR A 263 1.27 20.55 20.64
CA TYR A 263 2.36 21.36 20.12
C TYR A 263 1.81 22.37 19.09
N ASP A 264 1.74 23.65 19.47
CA ASP A 264 1.15 24.73 18.65
C ASP A 264 1.77 24.89 17.24
N HIS A 265 2.97 24.35 17.01
CA HIS A 265 3.65 24.39 15.72
C HIS A 265 3.48 23.12 14.87
N LEU A 266 2.69 22.14 15.33
CA LEU A 266 2.31 20.95 14.59
C LEU A 266 0.84 21.03 14.17
N SER A 267 0.51 20.49 13.00
CA SER A 267 -0.87 20.42 12.51
C SER A 267 -1.03 19.25 11.55
N PHE A 268 -2.17 18.56 11.56
CA PHE A 268 -2.45 17.51 10.59
C PHE A 268 -2.97 18.10 9.28
N LEU A 269 -2.39 17.67 8.17
CA LEU A 269 -2.88 17.96 6.82
C LEU A 269 -2.90 16.69 5.99
N THR A 270 -3.85 16.62 5.05
CA THR A 270 -3.83 15.54 4.06
C THR A 270 -2.70 15.77 3.05
N PRO A 271 -2.24 14.74 2.32
CA PRO A 271 -1.23 14.85 1.27
C PRO A 271 -1.52 15.97 0.25
N SER A 272 -2.75 16.07 -0.24
CA SER A 272 -3.15 17.13 -1.16
C SER A 272 -3.04 18.52 -0.53
N GLU A 273 -3.41 18.66 0.74
CA GLU A 273 -3.32 19.95 1.44
C GLU A 273 -1.87 20.37 1.67
N ILE A 274 -0.97 19.42 1.97
CA ILE A 274 0.46 19.70 2.13
C ILE A 274 1.05 20.26 0.84
N VAL A 275 0.78 19.64 -0.31
CA VAL A 275 1.32 20.14 -1.58
C VAL A 275 0.66 21.44 -2.05
N ASP A 276 -0.51 21.79 -1.53
CA ASP A 276 -1.17 23.07 -1.80
C ASP A 276 -0.56 24.21 -0.96
N VAL A 277 0.09 23.94 0.19
CA VAL A 277 0.64 24.97 1.11
C VAL A 277 2.16 24.99 1.23
N CYS A 278 2.86 23.93 0.83
CA CYS A 278 4.31 23.81 0.88
C CYS A 278 4.92 23.84 -0.53
N ASP A 279 5.79 24.81 -0.78
CA ASP A 279 6.54 24.87 -2.04
C ASP A 279 7.61 23.77 -2.11
N PRO A 280 7.79 23.10 -3.26
CA PRO A 280 8.86 22.13 -3.43
C PRO A 280 10.26 22.74 -3.22
N VAL A 281 11.08 22.11 -2.38
CA VAL A 281 12.43 22.61 -2.04
C VAL A 281 13.54 22.10 -2.96
N GLY A 282 13.21 21.17 -3.86
CA GLY A 282 14.17 20.61 -4.81
C GLY A 282 13.58 19.52 -5.69
N GLU A 283 14.44 18.94 -6.54
CA GLU A 283 14.03 17.90 -7.49
C GLU A 283 14.42 16.50 -7.03
N ILE A 284 13.56 15.52 -7.36
CA ILE A 284 13.88 14.10 -7.27
C ILE A 284 14.01 13.56 -8.70
N ASP A 285 15.06 12.79 -8.92
CA ASP A 285 15.41 12.19 -10.20
C ASP A 285 15.73 10.71 -9.97
N VAL A 286 14.85 9.84 -10.44
CA VAL A 286 14.94 8.38 -10.31
C VAL A 286 14.68 7.75 -11.67
N GLY A 287 15.74 7.19 -12.27
CA GLY A 287 15.64 6.48 -13.53
C GLY A 287 14.85 5.18 -13.42
N VAL A 288 14.33 4.67 -14.53
CA VAL A 288 13.53 3.44 -14.57
C VAL A 288 14.28 2.21 -14.03
N PHE A 289 15.60 2.15 -14.19
CA PHE A 289 16.44 1.07 -13.68
C PHE A 289 16.79 1.22 -12.19
N ASP A 290 16.53 2.40 -11.61
CA ASP A 290 16.79 2.73 -10.22
C ASP A 290 15.48 2.80 -9.41
N THR A 291 14.39 2.27 -9.97
CA THR A 291 13.04 2.30 -9.38
C THR A 291 13.10 1.92 -7.91
N ILE A 292 12.56 2.80 -7.07
CA ILE A 292 12.53 2.64 -5.63
C ILE A 292 11.20 2.07 -5.18
N SER A 293 11.20 1.44 -4.01
CA SER A 293 10.03 0.95 -3.30
C SER A 293 10.19 1.21 -1.80
N TRP A 294 9.13 0.98 -1.02
CA TRP A 294 9.22 0.99 0.44
C TRP A 294 9.65 -0.34 1.05
N ALA A 295 9.83 -1.40 0.25
CA ALA A 295 10.05 -2.75 0.75
C ALA A 295 11.53 -3.05 1.03
N ASP A 296 11.76 -3.82 2.09
CA ASP A 296 13.07 -4.31 2.56
C ASP A 296 14.21 -3.28 2.64
N LEU A 297 15.40 -3.74 3.01
CA LEU A 297 16.58 -2.89 3.20
C LEU A 297 17.04 -2.20 1.91
N GLU A 298 16.86 -2.86 0.76
CA GLU A 298 17.33 -2.36 -0.54
C GLU A 298 16.42 -1.26 -1.12
N ARG A 299 15.13 -1.22 -0.70
CA ARG A 299 14.16 -0.18 -1.10
C ARG A 299 14.07 -0.02 -2.62
N ASP A 300 14.03 -1.15 -3.31
CA ASP A 300 13.96 -1.27 -4.77
C ASP A 300 13.01 -2.40 -5.18
N THR A 301 13.05 -2.83 -6.44
CA THR A 301 12.15 -3.87 -6.96
C THR A 301 12.54 -5.31 -6.59
N SER A 302 13.63 -5.52 -5.86
CA SER A 302 14.18 -6.86 -5.61
C SER A 302 13.26 -7.78 -4.79
N CYS A 303 12.35 -7.22 -3.99
CA CYS A 303 11.34 -8.00 -3.26
C CYS A 303 10.36 -8.75 -4.20
N TRP A 304 10.20 -8.28 -5.45
CA TRP A 304 9.32 -8.90 -6.43
C TRP A 304 10.02 -9.37 -7.70
N LEU A 305 11.24 -8.90 -7.99
CA LEU A 305 12.01 -9.18 -9.21
C LEU A 305 13.49 -9.51 -8.91
N GLY A 306 13.78 -10.01 -7.71
CA GLY A 306 15.16 -10.30 -7.26
C GLY A 306 15.68 -11.69 -7.61
N ASN A 307 14.84 -12.59 -8.11
CA ASN A 307 15.25 -13.95 -8.49
C ASN A 307 14.55 -14.48 -9.76
N GLU A 308 15.07 -15.59 -10.30
CA GLU A 308 14.60 -16.19 -11.55
C GLU A 308 13.15 -16.70 -11.50
N MET A 309 12.66 -17.16 -10.33
CA MET A 309 11.27 -17.63 -10.17
C MET A 309 10.29 -16.47 -10.30
N GLN A 310 10.61 -15.38 -9.63
CA GLN A 310 9.89 -14.12 -9.70
C GLN A 310 9.84 -13.57 -11.13
N ILE A 311 11.01 -13.43 -11.78
CA ILE A 311 11.12 -12.94 -13.16
C ILE A 311 10.33 -13.84 -14.12
N ALA A 312 10.41 -15.17 -13.96
CA ALA A 312 9.69 -16.11 -14.81
C ALA A 312 8.15 -15.94 -14.72
N CYS A 313 7.61 -15.80 -13.51
CA CYS A 313 6.18 -15.56 -13.31
C CYS A 313 5.75 -14.19 -13.83
N TYR A 314 6.51 -13.13 -13.52
CA TYR A 314 6.26 -11.77 -13.97
C TYR A 314 6.21 -11.66 -15.50
N GLU A 315 7.24 -12.17 -16.18
CA GLU A 315 7.33 -12.16 -17.65
C GLU A 315 6.22 -12.98 -18.30
N LYS A 316 5.89 -14.14 -17.72
CA LYS A 316 4.83 -15.00 -18.22
C LYS A 316 3.48 -14.30 -18.14
N LEU A 317 3.13 -13.71 -17.00
CA LEU A 317 1.88 -12.96 -16.83
C LEU A 317 1.80 -11.74 -17.76
N LYS A 318 2.87 -10.94 -17.83
CA LYS A 318 2.96 -9.75 -18.69
C LYS A 318 2.67 -10.07 -20.15
N ARG A 319 3.22 -11.17 -20.67
CA ARG A 319 3.02 -11.59 -22.08
C ARG A 319 1.58 -12.01 -22.41
N MET A 320 0.77 -12.34 -21.41
CA MET A 320 -0.63 -12.71 -21.62
C MET A 320 -1.54 -11.51 -21.89
N GLU A 321 -1.14 -10.27 -21.55
CA GLU A 321 -1.99 -9.06 -21.61
C GLU A 321 -2.77 -8.95 -22.93
N LYS A 322 -2.05 -8.95 -24.07
CA LYS A 322 -2.68 -8.78 -25.39
C LYS A 322 -3.64 -9.92 -25.72
N LYS A 323 -3.29 -11.15 -25.33
CA LYS A 323 -4.12 -12.33 -25.57
C LYS A 323 -5.39 -12.28 -24.73
N VAL A 324 -5.29 -11.97 -23.44
CA VAL A 324 -6.45 -11.93 -22.54
C VAL A 324 -7.38 -10.76 -22.88
N LYS A 325 -6.87 -9.56 -23.14
CA LYS A 325 -7.69 -8.40 -23.53
C LYS A 325 -8.43 -8.64 -24.86
N LYS A 326 -7.83 -9.38 -25.80
CA LYS A 326 -8.47 -9.75 -27.07
C LYS A 326 -9.71 -10.64 -26.89
N THR A 327 -9.76 -11.44 -25.81
CA THR A 327 -10.94 -12.29 -25.53
C THR A 327 -12.20 -11.47 -25.26
N LYS A 328 -12.04 -10.23 -24.76
CA LYS A 328 -13.13 -9.38 -24.25
C LYS A 328 -14.02 -10.07 -23.21
N ASN A 329 -13.53 -11.14 -22.58
CA ASN A 329 -14.24 -11.84 -21.54
C ASN A 329 -13.89 -11.18 -20.20
N PRO A 330 -14.86 -10.54 -19.52
CA PRO A 330 -14.60 -9.82 -18.27
C PRO A 330 -14.11 -10.74 -17.16
N GLU A 331 -14.53 -12.00 -17.11
CA GLU A 331 -14.06 -12.96 -16.10
C GLU A 331 -12.59 -13.31 -16.29
N LEU A 332 -12.16 -13.53 -17.54
CA LEU A 332 -10.76 -13.82 -17.85
C LEU A 332 -9.88 -12.60 -17.59
N ILE A 333 -10.33 -11.40 -17.95
CA ILE A 333 -9.59 -10.16 -17.71
C ILE A 333 -9.45 -9.90 -16.20
N ALA A 334 -10.54 -10.06 -15.43
CA ALA A 334 -10.49 -9.89 -13.98
C ALA A 334 -9.59 -10.95 -13.30
N MET A 335 -9.64 -12.20 -13.76
CA MET A 335 -8.74 -13.24 -13.26
C MET A 335 -7.28 -12.94 -13.57
N TRP A 336 -6.96 -12.46 -14.78
CA TRP A 336 -5.61 -12.03 -15.12
C TRP A 336 -5.13 -10.89 -14.21
N GLY A 337 -5.99 -9.91 -13.92
CA GLY A 337 -5.71 -8.85 -12.95
C GLY A 337 -5.42 -9.38 -11.55
N ARG A 338 -6.24 -10.30 -11.02
CA ARG A 338 -6.01 -10.95 -9.72
C ARG A 338 -4.71 -11.74 -9.70
N LEU A 339 -4.37 -12.44 -10.77
CA LEU A 339 -3.07 -13.12 -10.90
C LEU A 339 -1.88 -12.15 -10.96
N GLY A 340 -2.11 -10.85 -11.14
CA GLY A 340 -1.09 -9.80 -11.15
C GLY A 340 -0.91 -9.03 -9.83
N ILE A 341 -1.59 -9.43 -8.77
CA ILE A 341 -1.38 -8.87 -7.42
C ILE A 341 0.09 -9.06 -7.01
N SER A 342 0.73 -8.00 -6.50
CA SER A 342 2.16 -7.96 -6.17
C SER A 342 2.59 -9.07 -5.22
N ASP A 343 1.74 -9.41 -4.23
CA ASP A 343 1.97 -10.44 -3.22
C ASP A 343 2.38 -11.79 -3.83
N HIS A 344 1.83 -12.14 -4.99
CA HIS A 344 2.15 -13.39 -5.66
C HIS A 344 3.61 -13.48 -6.08
N LEU A 345 4.29 -12.36 -6.31
CA LEU A 345 5.74 -12.33 -6.52
C LEU A 345 6.50 -12.16 -5.20
N TYR A 346 5.93 -11.42 -4.24
CA TYR A 346 6.49 -11.24 -2.90
C TYR A 346 6.70 -12.57 -2.18
N TYR A 347 5.76 -13.52 -2.32
CA TYR A 347 5.86 -14.85 -1.72
C TYR A 347 6.94 -15.75 -2.35
N LEU A 348 7.54 -15.36 -3.48
CA LEU A 348 8.59 -16.10 -4.19
C LEU A 348 9.99 -15.62 -3.80
N PHE A 349 10.10 -14.69 -2.85
CA PHE A 349 11.37 -14.15 -2.39
C PHE A 349 12.21 -15.21 -1.68
N THR A 350 13.52 -15.23 -1.95
CA THR A 350 14.42 -16.29 -1.47
C THR A 350 15.58 -15.81 -0.60
N SER A 351 15.77 -14.50 -0.44
CA SER A 351 16.89 -14.00 0.36
C SER A 351 16.65 -14.28 1.85
N GLY A 352 17.70 -14.68 2.56
CA GLY A 352 17.62 -14.97 4.00
C GLY A 352 17.77 -13.73 4.88
N GLY A 353 17.92 -13.96 6.19
CA GLY A 353 18.04 -12.89 7.18
C GLY A 353 16.69 -12.25 7.53
N SER A 354 16.74 -11.04 8.11
CA SER A 354 15.53 -10.33 8.55
C SER A 354 14.49 -10.13 7.43
N PRO A 355 14.86 -9.78 6.17
CA PRO A 355 13.92 -9.76 5.06
C PRO A 355 13.22 -11.11 4.84
N GLY A 356 13.98 -12.20 4.78
CA GLY A 356 13.42 -13.55 4.60
C GLY A 356 12.45 -13.98 5.70
N GLU A 357 12.68 -13.56 6.94
CA GLU A 357 11.77 -13.82 8.07
C GLU A 357 10.44 -13.07 7.90
N VAL A 358 10.47 -11.81 7.47
CA VAL A 358 9.28 -11.00 7.19
C VAL A 358 8.49 -11.61 6.03
N HIS A 359 9.14 -11.94 4.92
CA HIS A 359 8.49 -12.59 3.78
C HIS A 359 7.85 -13.95 4.17
N SER A 360 8.52 -14.73 5.01
CA SER A 360 7.99 -16.02 5.48
C SER A 360 6.80 -15.85 6.42
N TYR A 361 6.78 -14.80 7.24
CA TYR A 361 5.68 -14.51 8.17
C TYR A 361 4.36 -14.22 7.44
N PHE A 362 4.42 -13.49 6.32
CA PHE A 362 3.24 -13.11 5.54
C PHE A 362 2.81 -14.14 4.49
N SER A 363 3.68 -15.12 4.18
CA SER A 363 3.41 -16.11 3.15
C SER A 363 2.43 -17.20 3.63
N PRO A 364 1.37 -17.52 2.87
CA PRO A 364 0.48 -18.65 3.17
C PRO A 364 1.08 -20.02 2.75
N TYR A 365 2.31 -20.03 2.25
CA TYR A 365 2.99 -21.21 1.71
C TYR A 365 4.13 -21.67 2.62
N ASN A 366 4.48 -22.96 2.55
CA ASN A 366 5.56 -23.50 3.38
C ASN A 366 6.96 -23.03 2.95
N SER A 367 7.13 -22.70 1.66
CA SER A 367 8.39 -22.20 1.11
C SER A 367 8.15 -21.37 -0.15
N PRO A 368 9.12 -20.52 -0.55
CA PRO A 368 9.09 -19.81 -1.83
C PRO A 368 9.02 -20.74 -3.05
N ILE A 369 9.59 -21.95 -2.93
CA ILE A 369 9.55 -22.96 -3.99
C ILE A 369 8.12 -23.50 -4.15
N ASP A 370 7.42 -23.78 -3.06
CA ASP A 370 6.02 -24.23 -3.11
C ASP A 370 5.12 -23.14 -3.73
N ALA A 371 5.31 -21.89 -3.30
CA ALA A 371 4.62 -20.73 -3.86
C ALA A 371 4.86 -20.61 -5.38
N PHE A 372 6.10 -20.78 -5.84
CA PHE A 372 6.44 -20.78 -7.25
C PHE A 372 5.75 -21.93 -8.02
N VAL A 373 5.78 -23.16 -7.50
CA VAL A 373 5.13 -24.31 -8.15
C VAL A 373 3.62 -24.06 -8.32
N ILE A 374 2.97 -23.53 -7.29
CA ILE A 374 1.54 -23.21 -7.32
C ILE A 374 1.26 -22.11 -8.34
N TYR A 375 1.91 -20.96 -8.20
CA TYR A 375 1.65 -19.79 -9.02
C TYR A 375 1.98 -20.06 -10.50
N TYR A 376 3.14 -20.66 -10.79
CA TYR A 376 3.54 -20.96 -12.16
C TYR A 376 2.63 -22.01 -12.83
N SER A 377 2.11 -22.99 -12.06
CA SER A 377 1.13 -23.96 -12.57
C SER A 377 -0.18 -23.28 -12.94
N ILE A 378 -0.68 -22.38 -12.08
CA ILE A 378 -1.88 -21.58 -12.33
C ILE A 378 -1.69 -20.70 -13.57
N LEU A 379 -0.58 -19.95 -13.67
CA LEU A 379 -0.27 -19.14 -14.85
C LEU A 379 -0.24 -19.99 -16.13
N SER A 380 0.31 -21.20 -16.06
CA SER A 380 0.40 -22.10 -17.21
C SER A 380 -0.96 -22.63 -17.66
N ASP A 381 -1.83 -23.01 -16.72
CA ASP A 381 -3.19 -23.42 -17.06
C ASP A 381 -4.04 -22.25 -17.56
N PHE A 382 -3.90 -21.07 -16.95
CA PHE A 382 -4.62 -19.87 -17.36
C PHE A 382 -4.25 -19.43 -18.79
N GLU A 383 -2.96 -19.47 -19.14
CA GLU A 383 -2.51 -19.20 -20.51
C GLU A 383 -3.17 -20.16 -21.52
N ARG A 384 -3.19 -21.46 -21.18
CA ARG A 384 -3.86 -22.48 -22.00
C ARG A 384 -5.36 -22.20 -22.15
N ARG A 385 -6.02 -21.77 -21.06
CA ARG A 385 -7.45 -21.40 -21.07
C ARG A 385 -7.71 -20.19 -21.98
N ILE A 386 -6.84 -19.17 -21.96
CA ILE A 386 -6.92 -18.04 -22.88
C ILE A 386 -6.78 -18.52 -24.33
N ASP A 387 -5.76 -19.34 -24.62
CA ASP A 387 -5.51 -19.82 -25.99
C ASP A 387 -6.67 -20.68 -26.54
N LEU A 388 -7.38 -21.43 -25.68
CA LEU A 388 -8.58 -22.19 -26.07
C LEU A 388 -9.84 -21.32 -26.24
N SER A 389 -9.82 -20.07 -25.76
CA SER A 389 -10.95 -19.13 -25.86
C SER A 389 -10.90 -18.21 -27.09
N GLN A 390 -9.78 -18.23 -27.83
CA GLN A 390 -9.59 -17.52 -29.09
C GLN A 390 -10.06 -18.34 -30.28
#